data_AF-A0A959D977-F1
#
_entry.id   AF-A0A959D977-F1
#
_cell.length_a   1.000
_cell.length_b   1.000
_cell.length_c   1.000
_cell.angle_alpha   90.00
_cell.angle_beta   90.00
_cell.angle_gamma   90.00
#
_symmetry.space_group_name_H-M   'P 1'
#
loop_
_entity.id
_entity.type
_entity.pdbx_description
1 polymer ?
#
loop_
_entity_poly.entity_id
_entity_poly.type
_entity_poly.pdbx_seq_one_letter_code
_entity_poly.pdbx_strand_id
1 'polypeptide(L)'
;YHQGTVWAFLWGEYALAYLKANKYSEKAREEIKKKSEALRRHFYEEACLYGISEIFDGENPKEGRGCIQQAWSIGMLLKVFTEINANQSKPWKTEHKPLPSSI
;
A
#
# COMPACT_ATOMS: atom_id res chain seq x y z
N TYR A 1 -5.83 3.28 -24.64
CA TYR A 1 -5.58 4.73 -24.86
C TYR A 1 -5.73 5.59 -23.60
N HIS A 2 -6.60 5.29 -22.61
CA HIS A 2 -6.70 6.05 -21.34
C HIS A 2 -6.17 5.31 -20.09
N GLN A 3 -5.27 4.36 -20.26
CA GLN A 3 -4.67 3.63 -19.14
C GLN A 3 -3.46 4.42 -18.61
N GLY A 4 -3.77 5.56 -17.99
CA GLY A 4 -2.76 6.53 -17.53
C GLY A 4 -1.82 5.99 -16.45
N THR A 5 -0.98 6.87 -15.92
CA THR A 5 0.03 6.53 -14.93
C THR A 5 -0.60 6.00 -13.63
N VAL A 6 -0.14 4.83 -13.18
CA VAL A 6 -0.54 4.23 -11.90
C VAL A 6 0.52 4.55 -10.85
N TRP A 7 0.11 5.20 -9.76
CA TRP A 7 0.98 5.47 -8.63
C TRP A 7 0.85 4.35 -7.60
N ALA A 8 1.96 3.75 -7.17
CA ALA A 8 1.92 2.60 -6.26
C ALA A 8 1.30 2.94 -4.90
N PHE A 9 1.50 4.15 -4.37
CA PHE A 9 0.90 4.53 -3.09
C PHE A 9 -0.65 4.54 -3.15
N LEU A 10 -1.25 4.87 -4.31
CA LEU A 10 -2.72 4.86 -4.49
C LEU A 10 -3.30 3.45 -4.42
N TRP A 11 -2.54 2.43 -4.82
CA TRP A 11 -2.95 1.04 -4.62
C TRP A 11 -3.11 0.73 -3.13
N GLY A 12 -2.21 1.24 -2.29
CA GLY A 12 -2.31 1.06 -0.85
C GLY A 12 -3.55 1.73 -0.26
N GLU A 13 -3.88 2.94 -0.69
CA GLU A 13 -5.10 3.65 -0.26
C GLU A 13 -6.36 2.88 -0.69
N TYR A 14 -6.40 2.40 -1.93
CA TYR A 14 -7.45 1.52 -2.43
C TYR A 14 -7.58 0.25 -1.57
N ALA A 15 -6.46 -0.39 -1.23
CA ALA A 15 -6.47 -1.63 -0.45
C ALA A 15 -7.06 -1.40 0.95
N LEU A 16 -6.66 -0.32 1.63
CA LEU A 16 -7.22 0.03 2.94
C LEU A 16 -8.72 0.36 2.85
N ALA A 17 -9.13 1.14 1.85
CA ALA A 17 -10.54 1.47 1.63
C ALA A 17 -11.37 0.20 1.35
N TYR A 18 -10.86 -0.71 0.52
CA TYR A 18 -11.51 -1.98 0.21
C TYR A 18 -11.64 -2.88 1.45
N LEU A 19 -10.57 -3.02 2.24
CA LEU A 19 -10.60 -3.77 3.50
C LEU A 19 -11.66 -3.20 4.45
N LYS A 20 -11.67 -1.87 4.64
CA LYS A 20 -12.63 -1.19 5.51
C LYS A 20 -14.07 -1.36 5.03
N ALA A 21 -14.34 -1.17 3.74
CA ALA A 21 -15.66 -1.34 3.14
C ALA A 21 -16.18 -2.78 3.28
N ASN A 22 -15.28 -3.76 3.23
CA ASN A 22 -15.60 -5.19 3.36
C ASN A 22 -15.36 -5.73 4.78
N LYS A 23 -15.40 -4.84 5.79
CA LYS A 23 -15.32 -5.16 7.23
C LYS A 23 -14.13 -6.04 7.60
N TYR A 24 -13.03 -5.93 6.87
CA TYR A 24 -11.81 -6.72 7.07
C TYR A 24 -12.05 -8.24 7.11
N SER A 25 -13.06 -8.71 6.38
CA SER A 25 -13.36 -10.15 6.26
C SER A 25 -12.17 -10.93 5.69
N GLU A 26 -12.08 -12.22 6.01
CA GLU A 26 -11.04 -13.10 5.49
C GLU A 26 -10.97 -13.08 3.96
N LYS A 27 -12.14 -13.17 3.30
CA LYS A 27 -12.27 -13.01 1.85
C LYS A 27 -11.70 -11.69 1.33
N ALA A 28 -11.93 -10.58 2.05
CA ALA A 28 -11.37 -9.29 1.65
C ALA A 28 -9.85 -9.24 1.80
N ARG A 29 -9.31 -9.84 2.87
CA ARG A 29 -7.86 -9.96 3.09
C ARG A 29 -7.20 -10.80 2.01
N GLU A 30 -7.80 -11.94 1.65
CA GLU A 30 -7.34 -12.80 0.56
C GLU A 30 -7.35 -12.07 -0.79
N GLU A 31 -8.41 -11.33 -1.09
CA GLU A 31 -8.47 -10.55 -2.34
C GLU A 31 -7.37 -9.49 -2.41
N ILE A 32 -7.12 -8.73 -1.33
CA ILE A 32 -6.03 -7.75 -1.34
C ILE A 32 -4.67 -8.43 -1.45
N LYS A 33 -4.43 -9.55 -0.76
CA LYS A 33 -3.20 -10.34 -0.92
C LYS A 33 -3.00 -10.75 -2.38
N LYS A 34 -4.04 -11.29 -3.03
CA LYS A 34 -3.99 -11.67 -4.44
C LYS A 34 -3.72 -10.48 -5.36
N LYS A 35 -4.39 -9.35 -5.14
CA LYS A 35 -4.20 -8.11 -5.91
C LYS A 35 -2.84 -7.44 -5.68
N SER A 36 -2.11 -7.82 -4.63
CA SER A 36 -0.77 -7.31 -4.34
C SER A 36 0.34 -8.00 -5.12
N GLU A 37 0.06 -9.12 -5.81
CA GLU A 37 1.11 -10.00 -6.35
C GLU A 37 2.05 -9.29 -7.34
N ALA A 38 1.53 -8.39 -8.17
CA ALA A 38 2.36 -7.61 -9.09
C ALA A 38 3.35 -6.69 -8.35
N LEU A 39 2.90 -6.02 -7.28
CA LEU A 39 3.76 -5.19 -6.44
C LEU A 39 4.73 -6.03 -5.61
N ARG A 40 4.31 -7.22 -5.18
CA ARG A 40 5.15 -8.19 -4.47
C ARG A 40 6.30 -8.66 -5.35
N ARG A 41 6.01 -9.03 -6.60
CA ARG A 41 7.03 -9.39 -7.58
C ARG A 41 7.99 -8.23 -7.83
N HIS A 42 7.45 -7.03 -8.04
CA HIS A 42 8.28 -5.84 -8.23
C HIS A 42 9.23 -5.61 -7.04
N PHE A 43 8.74 -5.76 -5.81
CA PHE A 43 9.52 -5.59 -4.59
C PHE A 43 10.68 -6.58 -4.42
N TYR A 44 10.50 -7.84 -4.83
CA TYR A 44 11.50 -8.89 -4.65
C TYR A 44 12.43 -9.09 -5.84
N GLU A 45 11.99 -8.76 -7.05
CA GLU A 45 12.63 -9.22 -8.29
C GLU A 45 12.99 -8.09 -9.26
N GLU A 46 12.47 -6.87 -9.10
CA GLU A 46 12.60 -5.79 -10.10
C GLU A 46 13.10 -4.49 -9.44
N ALA A 47 13.59 -3.53 -10.26
CA ALA A 47 13.88 -2.14 -9.86
C ALA A 47 14.54 -1.93 -8.47
N CYS A 48 15.60 -2.70 -8.20
CA CYS A 48 16.35 -2.78 -6.93
C CYS A 48 15.69 -3.60 -5.81
N LEU A 49 16.54 -4.27 -5.02
CA LEU A 49 16.10 -5.13 -3.92
C LEU A 49 15.26 -4.35 -2.91
N TYR A 50 14.08 -4.89 -2.59
CA TYR A 50 13.18 -4.39 -1.56
C TYR A 50 12.68 -2.95 -1.80
N GLY A 51 12.53 -2.58 -3.08
CA GLY A 51 12.06 -1.27 -3.54
C GLY A 51 10.68 -1.32 -4.18
N ILE A 52 9.98 -0.18 -4.20
CA ILE A 52 8.81 0.02 -5.08
C ILE A 52 9.00 1.32 -5.85
N SER A 53 8.92 1.22 -7.18
CA SER A 53 8.96 2.39 -8.06
C SER A 53 7.75 3.30 -7.86
N GLU A 54 7.94 4.59 -8.08
CA GLU A 54 6.92 5.62 -7.91
C GLU A 54 5.68 5.40 -8.78
N ILE A 55 5.91 5.14 -10.07
CA ILE A 55 4.86 5.06 -11.07
C ILE A 55 5.04 3.89 -12.02
N PHE A 56 3.92 3.40 -12.54
CA PHE A 56 3.82 2.32 -13.50
C PHE A 56 2.92 2.74 -14.66
N ASP A 57 3.08 2.09 -15.80
CA ASP A 57 2.13 2.22 -16.92
C ASP A 57 0.82 1.50 -16.59
N GLY A 58 -0.32 2.14 -16.86
CA GLY A 58 -1.63 1.57 -16.51
C GLY A 58 -2.07 0.42 -17.39
N GLU A 59 -1.58 0.34 -18.64
CA GLU A 59 -1.92 -0.73 -19.56
C GLU A 59 -1.04 -1.95 -19.32
N ASN A 60 0.24 -1.72 -19.02
CA ASN A 60 1.21 -2.77 -18.78
C ASN A 60 2.21 -2.37 -17.68
N PRO A 61 1.87 -2.60 -16.39
CA PRO A 61 2.67 -2.15 -15.24
C PRO A 61 3.91 -3.03 -14.99
N LYS A 62 4.60 -3.47 -16.05
CA LYS A 62 5.80 -4.32 -15.95
C LYS A 62 7.06 -3.55 -15.60
N GLU A 63 7.12 -2.27 -15.94
CA GLU A 63 8.32 -1.45 -15.76
C GLU A 63 7.98 -0.25 -14.88
N GLY A 64 8.71 -0.12 -13.77
CA GLY A 64 8.62 1.01 -12.86
C GLY A 64 9.40 2.22 -13.40
N ARG A 65 8.86 3.42 -13.16
CA ARG A 65 9.45 4.72 -13.54
C ARG A 65 9.43 5.69 -12.36
N GLY A 66 10.12 6.82 -12.50
CA GLY A 66 10.23 7.84 -11.45
C GLY A 66 11.24 7.45 -10.38
N CYS A 67 10.97 7.81 -9.12
CA CYS A 67 11.79 7.36 -8.00
C CYS A 67 11.78 5.83 -7.89
N ILE A 68 12.97 5.21 -7.89
CA ILE A 68 13.14 3.75 -7.83
C ILE A 68 12.65 3.16 -6.50
N GLN A 69 12.88 3.87 -5.40
CA GLN A 69 12.47 3.45 -4.04
C GLN A 69 11.69 4.56 -3.35
N GLN A 70 10.40 4.62 -3.66
CA GLN A 70 9.56 5.73 -3.27
C GLN A 70 8.98 5.52 -1.86
N ALA A 71 9.41 6.32 -0.88
CA ALA A 71 9.17 6.07 0.55
C ALA A 71 7.68 5.90 0.94
N TRP A 72 6.79 6.78 0.47
CA TRP A 72 5.33 6.63 0.67
C TRP A 72 4.71 5.39 0.02
N SER A 73 5.21 4.90 -1.11
CA SER A 73 4.71 3.64 -1.69
C SER A 73 5.08 2.45 -0.81
N ILE A 74 6.33 2.38 -0.35
CA ILE A 74 6.77 1.35 0.60
C ILE A 74 5.98 1.45 1.91
N GLY A 75 5.83 2.66 2.46
CA GLY A 75 5.07 2.91 3.69
C GLY A 75 3.61 2.44 3.58
N MET A 76 2.98 2.66 2.43
CA MET A 76 1.62 2.20 2.17
C MET A 76 1.51 0.69 2.04
N LEU A 77 2.46 0.01 1.39
CA LEU A 77 2.50 -1.45 1.35
C LEU A 77 2.64 -2.03 2.76
N LEU A 78 3.59 -1.52 3.55
CA LEU A 78 3.79 -1.96 4.93
C LEU A 78 2.52 -1.78 5.76
N LYS A 79 1.88 -0.62 5.68
CA LYS A 79 0.61 -0.35 6.38
C LYS A 79 -0.48 -1.34 6.00
N VAL A 80 -0.67 -1.62 4.70
CA VAL A 80 -1.67 -2.60 4.22
C VAL A 80 -1.38 -4.00 4.75
N PHE A 81 -0.13 -4.47 4.66
CA PHE A 81 0.22 -5.81 5.14
C PHE A 81 0.16 -5.93 6.67
N THR A 82 0.47 -4.87 7.40
CA THR A 82 0.24 -4.81 8.85
C THR A 82 -1.24 -4.94 9.17
N GLU A 83 -2.12 -4.21 8.49
CA GLU A 83 -3.58 -4.30 8.69
C GLU A 83 -4.13 -5.68 8.34
N ILE A 84 -3.62 -6.32 7.27
CA ILE A 84 -3.97 -7.67 6.85
C ILE A 84 -3.55 -8.73 7.88
N ASN A 85 -2.41 -8.53 8.54
CA ASN A 85 -1.85 -9.49 9.50
C ASN A 85 -2.24 -9.18 10.95
N ALA A 86 -2.79 -8.00 11.24
CA ALA A 86 -3.25 -7.64 12.56
C ALA A 86 -4.44 -8.53 12.97
N ASN A 87 -4.21 -9.38 13.97
CA ASN A 87 -5.21 -10.22 14.64
C ASN A 87 -6.16 -9.35 15.49
N GLN A 88 -7.05 -8.56 14.88
CA GLN A 88 -8.05 -7.69 15.55
C GLN A 88 -7.59 -7.04 16.88
N SER A 89 -6.29 -6.74 17.04
CA SER A 89 -5.75 -6.35 18.33
C SER A 89 -5.83 -4.85 18.44
N LYS A 90 -7.05 -4.37 18.72
CA LYS A 90 -7.50 -2.98 18.90
C LYS A 90 -7.07 -2.00 17.79
N PRO A 91 -7.98 -1.17 17.25
CA PRO A 91 -7.57 -0.10 16.34
C PRO A 91 -6.55 0.81 17.04
N TRP A 92 -5.57 1.29 16.28
CA TRP A 92 -4.65 2.32 16.76
C TRP A 92 -5.46 3.49 17.30
N LYS A 93 -5.42 3.68 18.64
CA LYS A 93 -6.01 4.86 19.26
C LYS A 93 -5.10 6.04 18.94
N THR A 94 -5.61 6.99 18.17
CA THR A 94 -5.09 8.35 18.16
C THR A 94 -5.40 8.96 19.52
N GLU A 95 -4.50 8.75 20.50
CA GLU A 95 -4.48 9.63 21.66
C GLU A 95 -4.04 11.01 21.15
N HIS A 96 -5.02 11.89 20.94
CA HIS A 96 -4.73 13.31 20.83
C HIS A 96 -4.19 13.77 22.19
N LYS A 97 -2.88 13.65 22.40
CA LYS A 97 -2.21 14.46 23.40
C LYS A 97 -2.37 15.91 22.95
N PRO A 98 -3.04 16.79 23.71
CA PRO A 98 -3.06 18.20 23.37
C PRO A 98 -1.61 18.68 23.29
N LEU A 99 -1.31 19.51 22.28
CA LEU A 99 -0.01 20.16 22.17
C LEU A 99 0.25 20.88 23.50
N PRO A 100 1.46 20.76 24.09
CA PRO A 100 1.78 21.50 25.29
C PRO A 100 1.57 22.99 25.02
N SER A 101 0.75 23.63 25.86
CA SER A 101 0.57 25.07 25.83
C SER A 101 1.94 25.70 26.05
N SER A 102 2.41 26.40 25.02
CA SER A 102 3.63 27.20 24.98
C SER A 102 4.03 27.79 26.34
N ILE A 103 5.26 27.51 26.75
CA ILE A 103 6.09 28.40 27.57
C ILE A 103 7.41 28.55 26.84
#